data_AF-A0A6N2B198-F1
#
_entry.id   AF-A0A6N2B198-F1
#
_cell.length_a   1.000
_cell.length_b   1.000
_cell.length_c   1.000
_cell.angle_alpha   90.00
_cell.angle_beta   90.00
_cell.angle_gamma   90.00
#
_symmetry.space_group_name_H-M   'P 1'
#
loop_
_entity.id
_entity.type
_entity.pdbx_description
1 polymer ?
#
loop_
_entity_poly.entity_id
_entity_poly.type
_entity_poly.pdbx_seq_one_letter_code
_entity_poly.pdbx_strand_id
1 'polypeptide(L)'
;MKKESKKLLERASLAEKDMKRGHSDLMVAGNHIQSVAKSVYKVEGQAADLMDVLREIPGREALKLRAEVASMASHLRQQRTAIDKRIVKISELGVPI
;
A
#
# COMPACT_ATOMS: atom_id res chain seq x y z
N MET A 1 26.77 10.08 39.52
CA MET A 1 26.63 8.62 39.33
C MET A 1 25.21 8.07 39.58
N LYS A 2 24.70 7.84 40.81
CA LYS A 2 23.37 7.18 41.00
C LYS A 2 22.17 7.93 40.43
N LYS A 3 22.12 9.26 40.54
CA LYS A 3 21.03 10.10 40.00
C LYS A 3 21.02 10.15 38.46
N GLU A 4 22.20 10.15 37.84
CA GLU A 4 22.33 10.14 36.37
C GLU A 4 21.94 8.79 35.79
N SER A 5 22.35 7.69 36.43
CA SER A 5 21.93 6.34 36.05
C SER A 5 20.41 6.19 36.09
N LYS A 6 19.74 6.72 37.13
CA LYS A 6 18.27 6.72 37.22
C LYS A 6 17.63 7.50 36.07
N LYS A 7 18.12 8.71 35.77
CA LYS A 7 17.63 9.53 34.64
C LYS A 7 17.86 8.84 33.29
N LEU A 8 18.99 8.16 33.11
CA LEU A 8 19.29 7.41 31.89
C LEU A 8 18.33 6.23 31.71
N LEU A 9 18.06 5.48 32.79
CA LEU A 9 17.10 4.38 32.78
C LEU A 9 15.68 4.86 32.45
N GLU A 10 15.24 5.97 33.05
CA GLU A 10 13.93 6.56 32.73
C GLU A 10 13.83 6.95 31.25
N ARG A 11 14.88 7.57 30.68
CA ARG A 11 14.94 7.92 29.24
C ARG A 11 14.95 6.68 28.34
N ALA A 12 15.72 5.67 28.70
CA ALA A 12 15.78 4.41 27.94
C ALA A 12 14.41 3.71 27.95
N SER A 13 13.74 3.67 29.09
CA SER A 13 12.39 3.09 29.22
C SER A 13 11.35 3.83 28.37
N LEU A 14 11.39 5.16 28.36
CA LEU A 14 10.51 5.97 27.51
C LEU A 14 10.81 5.72 26.02
N ALA A 15 12.08 5.73 25.63
CA ALA A 15 12.49 5.45 24.26
C ALA A 15 12.06 4.05 23.79
N GLU A 16 12.19 3.02 24.64
CA GLU A 16 11.72 1.67 24.34
C GLU A 16 10.21 1.63 24.11
N LYS A 17 9.43 2.33 24.95
CA LYS A 17 7.98 2.42 24.80
C LYS A 17 7.58 3.09 23.49
N ASP A 18 8.25 4.18 23.14
CA ASP A 18 8.01 4.92 21.89
C ASP A 18 8.40 4.07 20.67
N MET A 19 9.52 3.34 20.73
CA MET A 19 9.92 2.42 19.67
C MET A 19 8.91 1.29 19.46
N LYS A 20 8.43 0.64 20.53
CA LYS A 20 7.41 -0.41 20.44
C LYS A 20 6.11 0.11 19.83
N ARG A 21 5.69 1.30 20.24
CA ARG A 21 4.51 1.96 19.67
C ARG A 21 4.71 2.24 18.18
N GLY A 22 5.82 2.88 17.80
CA GLY A 22 6.14 3.19 16.40
C GLY A 22 6.19 1.94 15.52
N HIS A 23 6.76 0.84 16.02
CA HIS A 23 6.77 -0.44 15.33
C HIS A 23 5.35 -0.99 15.11
N SER A 24 4.48 -0.93 16.12
CA SER A 24 3.07 -1.33 15.99
C SER A 24 2.33 -0.47 14.97
N ASP A 25 2.52 0.85 15.01
CA ASP A 25 1.89 1.79 14.08
C ASP A 25 2.34 1.52 12.63
N LEU A 26 3.63 1.21 12.42
CA LEU A 26 4.18 0.81 11.13
C LEU A 26 3.58 -0.52 10.63
N MET A 27 3.43 -1.53 11.49
CA MET A 27 2.78 -2.79 11.13
C MET A 27 1.33 -2.57 10.70
N VAL A 28 0.56 -1.78 11.46
CA VAL A 28 -0.84 -1.50 11.13
C VAL A 28 -0.94 -0.76 9.79
N ALA A 29 -0.13 0.28 9.59
CA ALA A 29 -0.09 1.04 8.35
C ALA A 29 0.32 0.15 7.16
N GLY A 30 1.37 -0.67 7.32
CA GLY A 30 1.84 -1.56 6.26
C GLY A 30 0.82 -2.63 5.89
N ASN A 31 0.12 -3.22 6.87
CA ASN A 31 -0.99 -4.15 6.62
C ASN A 31 -2.14 -3.49 5.84
N HIS A 32 -2.49 -2.25 6.20
CA HIS A 32 -3.51 -1.50 5.47
C HIS A 32 -3.09 -1.23 4.02
N ILE A 33 -1.83 -0.80 3.81
CA ILE A 33 -1.26 -0.57 2.48
C ILE A 33 -1.26 -1.87 1.65
N GLN A 34 -0.88 -3.00 2.24
CA GLN A 34 -0.90 -4.29 1.56
C GLN A 34 -2.33 -4.72 1.17
N SER A 35 -3.31 -4.47 2.03
CA SER A 35 -4.73 -4.74 1.74
C SER A 35 -5.24 -3.89 0.56
N VAL A 36 -4.86 -2.61 0.51
CA VAL A 36 -5.18 -1.74 -0.63
C VAL A 36 -4.50 -2.25 -1.90
N ALA A 37 -3.23 -2.64 -1.85
CA ALA A 37 -2.52 -3.21 -3.00
C ALA A 37 -3.24 -4.44 -3.59
N LYS A 38 -3.66 -5.37 -2.72
CA LYS A 38 -4.44 -6.56 -3.09
C LYS A 38 -5.79 -6.19 -3.71
N SER A 39 -6.43 -5.14 -3.20
CA SER A 39 -7.71 -4.65 -3.73
C SER A 39 -7.54 -4.02 -5.11
N VAL A 40 -6.51 -3.20 -5.32
CA VAL A 40 -6.18 -2.62 -6.63
C VAL A 40 -5.88 -3.71 -7.66
N TYR A 41 -5.12 -4.75 -7.27
CA TYR A 41 -4.86 -5.91 -8.13
C TYR A 41 -6.14 -6.59 -8.62
N LYS A 42 -7.13 -6.75 -7.75
CA LYS A 42 -8.44 -7.31 -8.12
C LYS A 42 -9.19 -6.41 -9.11
N VAL A 43 -9.19 -5.10 -8.87
CA VAL A 43 -9.86 -4.13 -9.77
C VAL A 43 -9.18 -4.10 -11.14
N GLU A 44 -7.86 -4.23 -11.22
CA GLU A 44 -7.15 -4.37 -12.50
C GLU A 44 -7.59 -5.62 -13.26
N GLY A 45 -7.81 -6.74 -12.57
CA GLY A 45 -8.39 -7.94 -13.17
C GLY A 45 -9.79 -7.69 -13.73
N GLN A 46 -10.67 -7.07 -12.94
CA GLN A 46 -12.02 -6.71 -13.38
C GLN A 46 -12.02 -5.74 -14.57
N ALA A 47 -11.07 -4.80 -14.61
CA ALA A 47 -10.90 -3.89 -15.74
C ALA A 47 -10.45 -4.64 -17.01
N ALA A 48 -9.61 -5.67 -16.87
CA ALA A 48 -9.22 -6.53 -17.99
C ALA A 48 -10.42 -7.33 -18.51
N ASP A 49 -11.19 -7.95 -17.61
CA ASP A 49 -12.40 -8.71 -17.97
C ASP A 49 -13.42 -7.80 -18.70
N LEU A 50 -13.62 -6.58 -18.19
CA LEU A 50 -14.49 -5.59 -18.83
C LEU A 50 -13.99 -5.17 -20.22
N MET A 51 -12.67 -5.00 -20.39
CA MET A 51 -12.08 -4.69 -21.70
C MET A 51 -12.33 -5.79 -22.72
N ASP A 52 -12.29 -7.06 -22.31
CA ASP A 52 -12.56 -8.19 -23.19
C ASP A 52 -14.03 -8.19 -23.64
N VAL A 53 -14.98 -7.98 -22.73
CA VAL A 53 -16.40 -7.83 -23.09
C VAL A 53 -16.63 -6.63 -24.03
N LEU A 54 -16.03 -5.47 -23.71
CA LEU A 54 -16.19 -4.27 -24.53
C LEU A 54 -15.62 -4.44 -25.95
N ARG A 55 -14.61 -5.31 -26.14
CA ARG A 55 -14.01 -5.59 -27.45
C ARG A 55 -14.95 -6.33 -28.39
N GLU A 56 -15.84 -7.15 -27.87
CA GLU A 56 -16.84 -7.88 -28.63
C GLU A 56 -17.98 -6.98 -29.13
N ILE A 57 -18.23 -5.86 -28.45
CA ILE A 57 -19.30 -4.93 -28.79
C ILE A 57 -18.83 -3.92 -29.85
N PRO A 58 -19.36 -3.92 -31.08
CA PRO A 58 -19.07 -2.87 -32.05
C PRO A 58 -19.82 -1.59 -31.70
N GLY A 59 -19.23 -0.44 -32.03
CA GLY A 59 -19.90 0.86 -31.93
C GLY A 59 -19.08 1.96 -31.25
N ARG A 60 -19.47 3.21 -31.50
CA ARG A 60 -18.77 4.40 -31.01
C ARG A 60 -18.74 4.48 -29.48
N GLU A 61 -19.83 4.08 -28.82
CA GLU A 61 -19.91 4.15 -27.36
C GLU A 61 -19.02 3.09 -26.69
N ALA A 62 -19.01 1.87 -27.22
CA ALA A 62 -18.09 0.83 -26.78
C ALA A 62 -16.63 1.27 -26.95
N LEU A 63 -16.28 1.95 -28.05
CA LEU A 63 -14.94 2.50 -28.26
C LEU A 63 -14.55 3.56 -27.22
N LYS A 64 -15.47 4.45 -26.82
CA LYS A 64 -15.22 5.42 -25.74
C LYS A 64 -14.97 4.72 -24.41
N LEU A 65 -15.83 3.77 -24.05
CA LEU A 65 -15.69 3.00 -22.82
C LEU A 65 -14.36 2.23 -22.77
N ARG A 66 -13.92 1.65 -23.89
CA ARG A 66 -12.59 1.01 -23.98
C ARG A 66 -11.47 1.99 -23.66
N ALA A 67 -11.54 3.23 -24.16
CA ALA A 67 -10.54 4.25 -23.90
C ALA A 67 -10.54 4.67 -22.41
N GLU A 68 -11.72 4.84 -21.82
CA GLU A 68 -11.88 5.16 -20.40
C GLU A 68 -11.34 4.05 -19.49
N VAL A 69 -11.74 2.79 -19.74
CA VAL A 69 -11.28 1.64 -18.97
C VAL A 69 -9.76 1.46 -19.11
N ALA A 70 -9.20 1.62 -20.31
CA ALA A 70 -7.76 1.56 -20.52
C ALA A 70 -7.00 2.66 -19.74
N SER A 71 -7.55 3.89 -19.72
CA SER A 71 -6.99 5.00 -18.94
C SER A 71 -7.02 4.71 -17.44
N MET A 72 -8.16 4.25 -16.92
CA MET A 72 -8.33 3.86 -15.52
C MET A 72 -7.39 2.73 -15.11
N ALA A 73 -7.31 1.66 -15.93
CA ALA A 73 -6.43 0.53 -15.66
C ALA A 73 -4.95 0.95 -15.63
N SER A 74 -4.53 1.82 -16.55
CA SER A 74 -3.18 2.40 -16.55
C SER A 74 -2.89 3.18 -15.27
N HIS A 75 -3.85 4.01 -14.82
CA HIS A 75 -3.71 4.78 -13.59
C HIS A 75 -3.61 3.87 -12.36
N LEU A 76 -4.46 2.85 -12.26
CA LEU A 76 -4.43 1.88 -11.16
C LEU A 76 -3.09 1.12 -11.12
N ARG A 77 -2.55 0.74 -12.27
CA ARG A 77 -1.24 0.07 -12.36
C ARG A 77 -0.09 0.95 -11.86
N GLN A 78 -0.13 2.25 -12.17
CA GLN A 78 0.85 3.21 -11.67
C GLN A 78 0.74 3.36 -10.15
N GLN A 79 -0.49 3.47 -9.62
CA GLN A 79 -0.73 3.54 -8.18
C GLN A 79 -0.27 2.27 -7.46
N ARG A 80 -0.59 1.08 -7.97
CA ARG A 80 -0.15 -0.21 -7.42
C ARG A 80 1.38 -0.27 -7.34
N THR A 81 2.06 0.09 -8.42
CA THR A 81 3.53 0.12 -8.46
C THR A 81 4.12 1.07 -7.41
N ALA A 82 3.48 2.22 -7.17
CA ALA A 82 3.89 3.15 -6.14
C ALA A 82 3.64 2.60 -4.72
N ILE A 83 2.54 1.88 -4.53
CA ILE A 83 2.19 1.19 -3.28
C ILE A 83 3.17 0.06 -2.98
N ASP A 84 3.47 -0.79 -3.95
CA ASP A 84 4.40 -1.92 -3.81
C ASP A 84 5.80 -1.44 -3.37
N LYS A 85 6.28 -0.32 -3.94
CA LYS A 85 7.52 0.33 -3.52
C LYS A 85 7.50 0.76 -2.04
N ARG A 86 6.34 1.18 -1.52
CA ARG A 86 6.21 1.55 -0.10
C ARG A 86 6.19 0.31 0.80
N ILE A 87 5.54 -0.78 0.37
CA ILE A 87 5.54 -2.07 1.08
C ILE A 87 6.97 -2.60 1.23
N VAL A 88 7.77 -2.57 0.15
CA VAL A 88 9.18 -2.98 0.20
C VAL A 88 9.96 -2.14 1.20
N LYS A 89 9.81 -0.80 1.17
CA LYS A 89 10.49 0.09 2.13
C LYS A 89 10.13 -0.18 3.59
N ILE A 90 8.86 -0.48 3.89
CA ILE A 90 8.45 -0.82 5.26
C ILE A 90 9.07 -2.17 5.67
N SER A 91 9.15 -3.13 4.76
CA SER A 91 9.80 -4.43 5.01
C SER A 91 11.30 -4.28 5.26
N GLU A 92 11.98 -3.40 4.52
CA GLU A 92 13.41 -3.06 4.71
C GLU A 92 13.70 -2.44 6.09
N LEU A 93 12.71 -1.84 6.74
CA LEU A 93 12.82 -1.33 8.12
C LEU A 93 12.67 -2.44 9.18
N GLY A 94 12.60 -3.71 8.77
CA GLY A 94 12.46 -4.86 9.68
C GLY A 94 11.03 -5.07 10.20
N VAL A 95 10.04 -4.41 9.59
CA VAL A 95 8.63 -4.56 9.94
C VAL A 95 8.04 -5.69 9.07
N PRO A 96 7.54 -6.78 9.66
CA PRO A 96 6.98 -7.90 8.88
C PRO A 96 5.55 -7.55 8.43
N ILE A 97 5.37 -7.36 7.11
CA ILE A 97 4.11 -7.00 6.45
C ILE A 97 3.87 -7.85 5.22
#